data_AF-A0A369I8I4-F1
#
_entry.id   AF-A0A369I8I4-F1
#
_cell.length_a   1.000
_cell.length_b   1.000
_cell.length_c   1.000
_cell.angle_alpha   90.00
_cell.angle_beta   90.00
_cell.angle_gamma   90.00
#
_symmetry.space_group_name_H-M   'P 1'
#
loop_
_entity.id
_entity.type
_entity.pdbx_description
1 polymer ?
#
loop_
_entity_poly.entity_id
_entity_poly.type
_entity_poly.pdbx_seq_one_letter_code
_entity_poly.pdbx_strand_id
1 'polypeptide(L)'
;MEKYISFAIILFILSMICERIADFLKHFIGEQNGWQAKLIIKFFKIGNTSLKGPLNSLEEDKRYYRLLKISIFCGFVTAFILHADFFTILKNINEPTKVFSWDGIDLFRLFDLNYFLENLTDGIKYIVGCLFTGFFISFGSKFWHDLLDLLLEAKNLRRKLVDERTFTSIDNINQFDEFIKMPESKLAQIADERYRTQIEKIQGVISAAPGYMDDNGSRIGCLEIHFENASFLSSVNDSYPIALSTGMIVQIPVHKIVTGVAKAQSAIIGAGMLIQNFSKVNGIGSIGGVVRKKKTAGEAESTDLYLLSCFHVLSGEKDLTKNSINTKVTAQINNIEIEVAKLSEGFRSIDMDAAIALITNSNFEFTNDKILNPRPTRRVNSIDARDKIPIRIFCGISGRERNGFVHNDTWPQPLDYDDVKGFKLEDLFVLTNQSTGRFRPLTEKGDSGSLVIDDTSNEVLGIVVGADLAFTYALKMTTIEKYLNVELI
;
A
#
# COMPACT_ATOMS: atom_id res chain seq x y z
N MET A 1 6.45 23.49 13.50
CA MET A 1 5.56 22.31 13.46
C MET A 1 6.18 21.17 14.27
N GLU A 2 7.39 20.73 13.94
CA GLU A 2 8.19 19.69 14.62
C GLU A 2 8.10 19.69 16.16
N LYS A 3 8.30 20.84 16.83
CA LYS A 3 8.20 20.94 18.30
C LYS A 3 6.90 20.37 18.86
N TYR A 4 5.75 20.70 18.24
CA TYR A 4 4.44 20.20 18.67
C TYR A 4 4.26 18.70 18.39
N ILE A 5 4.92 18.18 17.34
CA ILE A 5 4.96 16.74 17.04
C ILE A 5 5.76 16.00 18.12
N SER A 6 6.95 16.50 18.50
CA SER A 6 7.75 15.95 19.60
C SER A 6 6.96 15.92 20.92
N PHE A 7 6.24 16.99 21.24
CA PHE A 7 5.36 17.07 22.40
C PHE A 7 4.24 16.04 22.38
N ALA A 8 3.54 15.89 21.24
CA ALA A 8 2.50 14.89 21.06
C ALA A 8 3.04 13.46 21.21
N ILE A 9 4.21 13.15 20.62
CA ILE A 9 4.88 11.84 20.75
C ILE A 9 5.22 11.54 22.22
N ILE A 10 5.76 12.53 22.93
CA ILE A 10 6.09 12.40 24.36
C ILE A 10 4.85 12.05 25.18
N LEU A 11 3.77 12.84 25.05
CA LEU A 11 2.54 12.59 25.80
C LEU A 11 1.85 11.27 25.37
N PHE A 12 1.94 10.88 24.11
CA PHE A 12 1.45 9.59 23.61
C PHE A 12 2.16 8.41 24.30
N ILE A 13 3.50 8.42 24.35
CA ILE A 13 4.29 7.38 25.03
C ILE A 13 3.94 7.32 26.52
N LEU A 14 3.85 8.47 27.20
CA LEU A 14 3.43 8.54 28.60
C LEU A 14 2.00 8.02 28.82
N SER A 15 1.08 8.23 27.86
CA SER A 15 -0.28 7.70 27.94
C SER A 15 -0.33 6.17 27.81
N MET A 16 0.51 5.56 26.98
CA MET A 16 0.62 4.10 26.90
C MET A 16 1.16 3.49 28.20
N ILE A 17 2.13 4.15 28.84
CA ILE A 17 2.65 3.75 30.16
C ILE A 17 1.55 3.88 31.23
N CYS A 18 0.85 5.01 31.25
CA CYS A 18 -0.28 5.25 32.15
C CYS A 18 -1.39 4.21 31.98
N GLU A 19 -1.73 3.83 30.74
CA GLU A 19 -2.75 2.82 30.43
C GLU A 19 -2.38 1.45 31.01
N ARG A 20 -1.11 1.02 30.86
CA ARG A 20 -0.62 -0.23 31.47
C ARG A 20 -0.61 -0.21 32.99
N ILE A 21 -0.25 0.91 33.60
CA ILE A 21 -0.31 1.09 35.07
C ILE A 21 -1.77 1.05 35.55
N ALA A 22 -2.70 1.69 34.83
CA ALA A 22 -4.12 1.67 35.14
C ALA A 22 -4.72 0.27 34.99
N ASP A 23 -4.35 -0.49 33.96
CA ASP A 23 -4.77 -1.88 33.78
C ASP A 23 -4.24 -2.79 34.89
N PHE A 24 -2.95 -2.70 35.21
CA PHE A 24 -2.36 -3.43 36.34
C PHE A 24 -3.10 -3.13 37.65
N LEU A 25 -3.40 -1.86 37.92
CA LEU A 25 -4.12 -1.45 39.13
C LEU A 25 -5.58 -1.95 39.14
N LYS A 26 -6.27 -1.98 38.00
CA LYS A 26 -7.61 -2.59 37.87
C LYS A 26 -7.58 -4.08 38.23
N HIS A 27 -6.61 -4.84 37.70
CA HIS A 27 -6.46 -6.27 37.98
C HIS A 27 -6.07 -6.53 39.44
N PHE A 28 -5.09 -5.80 39.97
CA PHE A 28 -4.65 -5.92 41.37
C PHE A 28 -5.80 -5.66 42.37
N ILE A 29 -6.64 -4.66 42.10
CA ILE A 29 -7.84 -4.36 42.91
C ILE A 29 -8.94 -5.42 42.74
N GLY A 30 -9.06 -6.04 41.56
CA GLY A 30 -10.06 -7.06 41.27
C GLY A 30 -9.77 -8.43 41.89
N GLU A 31 -8.49 -8.82 42.00
CA GLU A 31 -8.09 -10.16 42.44
C GLU A 31 -7.74 -10.27 43.93
N GLN A 32 -7.26 -9.20 44.58
CA GLN A 32 -6.74 -9.29 45.95
C GLN A 32 -7.73 -8.90 47.06
N ASN A 33 -7.96 -9.85 47.99
CA ASN A 33 -8.58 -9.60 49.29
C ASN A 33 -7.64 -9.00 50.36
N GLY A 34 -6.41 -8.64 49.98
CA GLY A 34 -5.36 -8.13 50.86
C GLY A 34 -5.68 -6.77 51.51
N TRP A 35 -5.04 -6.48 52.64
CA TRP A 35 -5.28 -5.23 53.39
C TRP A 35 -4.89 -3.97 52.61
N GLN A 36 -3.85 -4.05 51.76
CA GLN A 36 -3.41 -2.97 50.88
C GLN A 36 -4.46 -2.64 49.81
N ALA A 37 -4.99 -3.67 49.13
CA ALA A 37 -6.10 -3.51 48.19
C ALA A 37 -7.34 -2.91 48.88
N LYS A 38 -7.70 -3.38 50.09
CA LYS A 38 -8.79 -2.79 50.90
C LYS A 38 -8.57 -1.32 51.24
N LEU A 39 -7.34 -0.88 51.49
CA LEU A 39 -7.01 0.51 51.78
C LEU A 39 -7.18 1.39 50.54
N ILE A 40 -6.71 0.94 49.37
CA ILE A 40 -6.88 1.62 48.08
C ILE A 40 -8.37 1.68 47.70
N ILE A 41 -9.10 0.56 47.80
CA ILE A 41 -10.55 0.47 47.56
C ILE A 41 -11.32 1.46 48.44
N LYS A 42 -10.96 1.56 49.74
CA LYS A 42 -11.60 2.48 50.70
C LYS A 42 -11.29 3.94 50.38
N PHE A 43 -10.06 4.26 49.99
CA PHE A 43 -9.63 5.62 49.65
C PHE A 43 -10.34 6.15 48.39
N PHE A 44 -10.38 5.35 47.32
CA PHE A 44 -10.99 5.77 46.04
C PHE A 44 -12.48 5.42 45.90
N LYS A 45 -13.06 4.70 46.86
CA LYS A 45 -14.44 4.14 46.81
C LYS A 45 -14.69 3.29 45.56
N ILE A 46 -13.72 2.44 45.19
CA ILE A 46 -13.79 1.59 44.00
C ILE A 46 -14.63 0.35 44.31
N GLY A 47 -15.92 0.39 44.00
CA GLY A 47 -16.71 -0.83 43.83
C GLY A 47 -16.34 -1.58 42.54
N ASN A 48 -16.81 -2.82 42.38
CA ASN A 48 -16.48 -3.72 41.25
C ASN A 48 -16.46 -3.02 39.88
N THR A 49 -15.29 -3.05 39.23
CA THR A 49 -14.99 -2.45 37.93
C THR A 49 -15.04 -3.43 36.76
N SER A 50 -15.02 -4.73 37.05
CA SER A 50 -14.83 -5.83 36.08
C SER A 50 -16.13 -6.31 35.44
N LEU A 51 -17.25 -6.22 36.16
CA LEU A 51 -18.58 -6.53 35.61
C LEU A 51 -19.09 -5.35 34.76
N LYS A 52 -19.27 -5.58 33.46
CA LYS A 52 -19.85 -4.60 32.53
C LYS A 52 -21.38 -4.68 32.60
N GLY A 53 -22.04 -3.55 32.81
CA GLY A 53 -23.51 -3.48 32.83
C GLY A 53 -24.11 -3.47 31.41
N PRO A 54 -25.45 -3.57 31.28
CA PRO A 54 -26.13 -3.23 30.04
C PRO A 54 -25.86 -1.77 29.67
N LEU A 55 -25.78 -1.47 28.36
CA LEU A 55 -25.55 -0.11 27.86
C LEU A 55 -26.60 0.87 28.39
N ASN A 56 -26.17 2.11 28.65
CA ASN A 56 -27.00 3.21 29.14
C ASN A 56 -27.67 2.96 30.51
N SER A 57 -27.09 2.07 31.32
CA SER A 57 -27.51 1.89 32.72
C SER A 57 -26.73 2.81 33.66
N LEU A 58 -27.43 3.33 34.67
CA LEU A 58 -26.86 4.18 35.73
C LEU A 58 -25.73 3.46 36.54
N GLU A 59 -25.65 2.14 36.45
CA GLU A 59 -24.56 1.34 37.00
C GLU A 59 -23.30 1.37 36.14
N GLU A 60 -23.44 1.35 34.81
CA GLU A 60 -22.35 1.47 33.85
C GLU A 60 -21.74 2.88 33.90
N ASP A 61 -22.55 3.94 34.04
CA ASP A 61 -22.05 5.31 34.27
C ASP A 61 -21.21 5.41 35.55
N LYS A 62 -21.70 4.80 36.64
CA LYS A 62 -20.94 4.70 37.91
C LYS A 62 -19.67 3.89 37.74
N ARG A 63 -19.63 2.89 36.85
CA ARG A 63 -18.44 2.07 36.56
C ARG A 63 -17.43 2.87 35.73
N TYR A 64 -17.88 3.56 34.70
CA TYR A 64 -17.08 4.47 33.88
C TYR A 64 -16.42 5.56 34.73
N TYR A 65 -17.17 6.24 35.61
CA TYR A 65 -16.61 7.26 36.50
C TYR A 65 -15.58 6.71 37.51
N ARG A 66 -15.72 5.45 37.95
CA ARG A 66 -14.71 4.76 38.76
C ARG A 66 -13.43 4.46 37.96
N LEU A 67 -13.56 4.00 36.71
CA LEU A 67 -12.42 3.77 35.82
C LEU A 67 -11.70 5.07 35.45
N LEU A 68 -12.44 6.15 35.19
CA LEU A 68 -11.88 7.47 34.91
C LEU A 68 -11.04 8.00 36.09
N LYS A 69 -11.52 7.84 37.33
CA LYS A 69 -10.75 8.18 38.53
C LYS A 69 -9.45 7.40 38.67
N ILE A 70 -9.48 6.09 38.38
CA ILE A 70 -8.28 5.24 38.38
C ILE A 70 -7.30 5.75 37.31
N SER A 71 -7.78 6.03 36.09
CA SER A 71 -6.94 6.54 35.00
C SER A 71 -6.28 7.88 35.35
N ILE A 72 -7.06 8.85 35.87
CA ILE A 72 -6.54 10.17 36.28
C ILE A 72 -5.50 10.04 37.40
N PHE A 73 -5.75 9.16 38.37
CA PHE A 73 -4.77 8.92 39.44
C PHE A 73 -3.49 8.27 38.92
N CYS A 74 -3.60 7.23 38.08
CA CYS A 74 -2.46 6.61 37.43
C CYS A 74 -1.68 7.59 36.55
N GLY A 75 -2.38 8.50 35.85
CA GLY A 75 -1.76 9.57 35.07
C GLY A 75 -0.97 10.53 35.95
N PHE A 76 -1.56 11.02 37.04
CA PHE A 76 -0.85 11.88 37.99
C PHE A 76 0.36 11.19 38.61
N VAL A 77 0.23 9.94 39.05
CA VAL A 77 1.35 9.15 39.60
C VAL A 77 2.44 8.92 38.56
N THR A 78 2.09 8.59 37.32
CA THR A 78 3.04 8.42 36.21
C THR A 78 3.78 9.72 35.92
N ALA A 79 3.05 10.84 35.86
CA ALA A 79 3.66 12.15 35.63
C ALA A 79 4.58 12.57 36.79
N PHE A 80 4.21 12.28 38.03
CA PHE A 80 5.03 12.60 39.20
C PHE A 80 6.30 11.73 39.30
N ILE A 81 6.21 10.41 39.06
CA ILE A 81 7.35 9.48 39.10
C ILE A 81 8.38 9.80 38.01
N LEU A 82 7.91 10.20 36.82
CA LEU A 82 8.78 10.51 35.68
C LEU A 82 9.22 11.98 35.64
N HIS A 83 8.91 12.79 36.65
CA HIS A 83 9.18 14.24 36.66
C HIS A 83 8.60 14.97 35.42
N ALA A 84 7.47 14.46 34.89
CA ALA A 84 6.84 14.92 33.66
C ALA A 84 5.97 16.18 33.88
N ASP A 85 6.58 17.25 34.37
CA ASP A 85 5.92 18.54 34.55
C ASP A 85 5.58 19.21 33.20
N PHE A 86 4.30 19.55 33.00
CA PHE A 86 3.79 20.13 31.75
C PHE A 86 4.59 21.36 31.26
N PHE A 87 4.98 22.25 32.18
CA PHE A 87 5.71 23.47 31.83
C PHE A 87 7.17 23.18 31.44
N THR A 88 7.78 22.19 32.07
CA THR A 88 9.14 21.69 31.80
C THR A 88 9.21 20.93 30.49
N ILE A 89 8.20 20.11 30.16
CA ILE A 89 8.04 19.47 28.84
C ILE A 89 7.95 20.56 27.75
N LEU A 90 7.11 21.59 27.95
CA LEU A 90 6.97 22.69 26.98
C LEU A 90 8.24 23.54 26.82
N LYS A 91 8.95 23.82 27.93
CA LYS A 91 10.17 24.63 27.91
C LYS A 91 11.34 23.91 27.25
N ASN A 92 11.46 22.60 27.45
CA ASN A 92 12.57 21.77 26.94
C ASN A 92 12.14 20.84 25.79
N ILE A 93 11.13 21.25 25.03
CA ILE A 93 10.49 20.49 23.92
C ILE A 93 11.46 20.00 22.83
N ASN A 94 12.63 20.64 22.71
CA ASN A 94 13.70 20.29 21.76
C ASN A 94 14.65 19.20 22.30
N GLU A 95 14.67 18.96 23.62
CA GLU A 95 15.64 18.11 24.31
C GLU A 95 14.92 17.17 25.29
N PRO A 96 14.20 16.14 24.78
CA PRO A 96 13.34 15.29 25.60
C PRO A 96 14.07 14.56 26.75
N THR A 97 15.37 14.32 26.60
CA THR A 97 16.20 13.70 27.64
C THR A 97 16.36 14.56 28.90
N LYS A 98 16.25 15.90 28.79
CA LYS A 98 16.28 16.83 29.94
C LYS A 98 14.92 16.99 30.63
N VAL A 99 13.85 16.44 30.05
CA VAL A 99 12.49 16.54 30.57
C VAL A 99 12.23 15.54 31.70
N PHE A 100 12.81 14.34 31.60
CA PHE A 100 12.51 13.18 32.45
C PHE A 100 13.60 12.84 33.48
N SER A 101 14.51 13.75 33.76
CA SER A 101 15.57 13.51 34.73
C SER A 101 15.27 14.11 36.10
N TRP A 102 15.63 13.35 37.13
CA TRP A 102 15.71 13.81 38.52
C TRP A 102 17.08 14.45 38.85
N ASP A 103 17.99 14.55 37.87
CA ASP A 103 19.32 15.14 38.04
C ASP A 103 19.23 16.59 38.57
N GLY A 104 19.68 16.79 39.81
CA GLY A 104 19.62 18.09 40.51
C GLY A 104 18.50 18.23 41.54
N ILE A 105 17.57 17.27 41.62
CA ILE A 105 16.51 17.26 42.65
C ILE A 105 16.85 16.23 43.72
N ASP A 106 17.31 16.73 44.85
CA ASP A 106 17.51 15.94 46.07
C ASP A 106 16.14 15.56 46.66
N LEU A 107 15.70 14.34 46.37
CA LEU A 107 14.36 13.82 46.68
C LEU A 107 14.02 13.91 48.18
N PHE A 108 15.03 13.92 49.05
CA PHE A 108 14.85 14.13 50.50
C PHE A 108 14.54 15.59 50.86
N ARG A 109 15.00 16.58 50.10
CA ARG A 109 14.69 18.01 50.33
C ARG A 109 13.25 18.37 49.98
N LEU A 110 12.61 17.63 49.07
CA LEU A 110 11.17 17.79 48.81
C LEU A 110 10.30 17.40 50.03
N PHE A 111 10.82 16.59 50.94
CA PHE A 111 10.17 16.25 52.21
C PHE A 111 10.65 17.12 53.40
N ASP A 112 11.63 18.01 53.20
CA ASP A 112 11.97 19.05 54.19
C ASP A 112 10.96 20.19 54.10
N LEU A 113 10.14 20.30 55.15
CA LEU A 113 9.08 21.30 55.24
C LEU A 113 9.62 22.74 55.09
N ASN A 114 10.86 23.01 55.52
CA ASN A 114 11.44 24.35 55.46
C ASN A 114 11.84 24.69 54.02
N TYR A 115 12.52 23.77 53.34
CA TYR A 115 12.89 23.93 51.93
C TYR A 115 11.66 24.04 51.01
N PHE A 116 10.60 23.28 51.32
CA PHE A 116 9.31 23.38 50.63
C PHE A 116 8.61 24.73 50.84
N LEU A 117 8.68 25.31 52.05
CA LEU A 117 8.10 26.63 52.34
C LEU A 117 8.89 27.77 51.65
N GLU A 118 10.22 27.68 51.61
CA GLU A 118 11.07 28.65 50.90
C GLU A 118 10.86 28.62 49.37
N ASN A 119 10.61 27.44 48.79
CA ASN A 119 10.45 27.22 47.35
C ASN A 119 8.99 26.93 46.94
N LEU A 120 8.03 27.37 47.76
CA LEU A 120 6.60 27.02 47.66
C LEU A 120 6.01 27.29 46.26
N THR A 121 6.44 28.38 45.62
CA THR A 121 5.94 28.78 44.28
C THR A 121 6.36 27.81 43.19
N ASP A 122 7.59 27.28 43.23
CA ASP A 122 8.09 26.32 42.23
C ASP A 122 7.60 24.89 42.54
N GLY A 123 7.47 24.53 43.83
CA GLY A 123 6.79 23.30 44.24
C GLY A 123 5.32 23.25 43.79
N ILE A 124 4.58 24.35 43.90
CA ILE A 124 3.21 24.46 43.39
C ILE A 124 3.18 24.36 41.86
N LYS A 125 4.07 25.05 41.13
CA LYS A 125 4.14 24.94 39.66
C LYS A 125 4.35 23.50 39.22
N TYR A 126 5.31 22.80 39.84
CA TYR A 126 5.61 21.39 39.55
C TYR A 126 4.40 20.48 39.80
N ILE A 127 3.74 20.59 40.96
CA ILE A 127 2.54 19.80 41.27
C ILE A 127 1.42 20.10 40.25
N VAL A 128 1.21 21.37 39.89
CA VAL A 128 0.19 21.78 38.91
C VAL A 128 0.52 21.27 37.51
N GLY A 129 1.78 21.32 37.06
CA GLY A 129 2.16 20.79 35.76
C GLY A 129 2.16 19.26 35.70
N CYS A 130 2.51 18.55 36.78
CA CYS A 130 2.27 17.11 36.90
C CYS A 130 0.77 16.76 36.88
N LEU A 131 -0.10 17.59 37.46
CA LEU A 131 -1.56 17.44 37.34
C LEU A 131 -2.03 17.62 35.88
N PHE A 132 -1.53 18.64 35.16
CA PHE A 132 -1.87 18.83 33.75
C PHE A 132 -1.38 17.68 32.87
N THR A 133 -0.10 17.28 32.97
CA THR A 133 0.42 16.12 32.25
C THR A 133 -0.36 14.86 32.59
N GLY A 134 -0.58 14.61 33.89
CA GLY A 134 -1.35 13.47 34.38
C GLY A 134 -2.76 13.40 33.79
N PHE A 135 -3.44 14.54 33.67
CA PHE A 135 -4.74 14.64 33.00
C PHE A 135 -4.65 14.29 31.52
N PHE A 136 -3.73 14.90 30.76
CA PHE A 136 -3.57 14.60 29.33
C PHE A 136 -3.24 13.13 29.04
N ILE A 137 -2.36 12.51 29.83
CA ILE A 137 -1.97 11.11 29.60
C ILE A 137 -3.03 10.11 30.11
N SER A 138 -3.89 10.52 31.06
CA SER A 138 -4.98 9.68 31.60
C SER A 138 -6.13 9.42 30.63
N PHE A 139 -6.25 10.19 29.55
CA PHE A 139 -7.24 9.92 28.49
C PHE A 139 -6.90 8.68 27.65
N GLY A 140 -5.67 8.17 27.74
CA GLY A 140 -5.23 6.91 27.14
C GLY A 140 -5.20 6.91 25.61
N SER A 141 -4.93 5.74 25.03
CA SER A 141 -4.82 5.51 23.59
C SER A 141 -5.99 6.07 22.77
N LYS A 142 -7.24 5.96 23.25
CA LYS A 142 -8.42 6.42 22.52
C LYS A 142 -8.36 7.91 22.16
N PHE A 143 -7.98 8.78 23.09
CA PHE A 143 -7.87 10.22 22.81
C PHE A 143 -6.82 10.52 21.72
N TRP A 144 -5.74 9.74 21.67
CA TRP A 144 -4.71 9.90 20.64
C TRP A 144 -5.16 9.39 19.27
N HIS A 145 -5.98 8.34 19.21
CA HIS A 145 -6.65 7.93 17.97
C HIS A 145 -7.64 9.01 17.50
N ASP A 146 -8.56 9.44 18.36
CA ASP A 146 -9.54 10.49 18.05
C ASP A 146 -8.84 11.81 17.61
N LEU A 147 -7.71 12.18 18.24
CA LEU A 147 -6.91 13.36 17.86
C LEU A 147 -6.14 13.17 16.55
N LEU A 148 -5.60 11.97 16.28
CA LEU A 148 -4.87 11.67 15.06
C LEU A 148 -5.82 11.65 13.85
N ASP A 149 -7.02 11.08 14.01
CA ASP A 149 -8.08 11.11 13.01
C ASP A 149 -8.49 12.57 12.71
N LEU A 150 -8.75 13.38 13.74
CA LEU A 150 -9.03 14.81 13.58
C LEU A 150 -7.88 15.57 12.88
N LEU A 151 -6.62 15.20 13.12
CA LEU A 151 -5.45 15.84 12.51
C LEU A 151 -5.30 15.41 11.04
N LEU A 152 -5.61 14.15 10.70
CA LEU A 152 -5.70 13.67 9.31
C LEU A 152 -6.86 14.34 8.56
N GLU A 153 -8.03 14.45 9.18
CA GLU A 153 -9.17 15.20 8.66
C GLU A 153 -8.79 16.67 8.42
N ALA A 154 -8.20 17.36 9.40
CA ALA A 154 -7.75 18.74 9.26
C ALA A 154 -6.65 18.92 8.18
N LYS A 155 -5.77 17.93 7.99
CA LYS A 155 -4.77 17.92 6.91
C LYS A 155 -5.43 17.77 5.54
N ASN A 156 -6.38 16.84 5.41
CA ASN A 156 -7.15 16.61 4.18
C ASN A 156 -8.05 17.82 3.85
N LEU A 157 -8.70 18.39 4.86
CA LEU A 157 -9.47 19.63 4.80
C LEU A 157 -8.59 20.76 4.29
N ARG A 158 -7.42 21.00 4.90
CA ARG A 158 -6.48 22.04 4.46
C ARG A 158 -6.01 21.81 3.02
N ARG A 159 -5.80 20.57 2.58
CA ARG A 159 -5.44 20.27 1.17
C ARG A 159 -6.59 20.64 0.23
N LYS A 160 -7.82 20.21 0.52
CA LYS A 160 -9.02 20.51 -0.27
C LYS A 160 -9.36 22.01 -0.25
N LEU A 161 -9.09 22.71 0.85
CA LEU A 161 -9.24 24.17 1.01
C LEU A 161 -8.11 25.01 0.38
N VAL A 162 -7.09 24.39 -0.24
CA VAL A 162 -6.05 25.12 -1.00
C VAL A 162 -6.26 24.99 -2.52
N ASP A 163 -7.05 24.02 -2.99
CA ASP A 163 -7.41 23.92 -4.39
C ASP A 163 -8.57 24.87 -4.72
N GLU A 164 -8.27 25.95 -5.46
CA GLU A 164 -9.24 26.95 -5.92
C GLU A 164 -10.43 26.33 -6.67
N ARG A 165 -10.22 25.17 -7.31
CA ARG A 165 -11.26 24.39 -8.01
C ARG A 165 -12.39 23.89 -7.10
N THR A 166 -12.17 23.86 -5.78
CA THR A 166 -13.14 23.36 -4.78
C THR A 166 -14.19 24.40 -4.41
N PHE A 167 -13.87 25.69 -4.44
CA PHE A 167 -14.72 26.73 -3.81
C PHE A 167 -15.81 27.31 -4.72
N THR A 168 -15.72 27.12 -6.03
CA THR A 168 -16.66 27.70 -7.00
C THR A 168 -17.97 26.90 -7.15
N SER A 169 -18.13 25.76 -6.47
CA SER A 169 -19.29 24.85 -6.63
C SER A 169 -19.89 24.28 -5.34
N ILE A 170 -19.56 24.84 -4.16
CA ILE A 170 -20.12 24.40 -2.86
C ILE A 170 -21.10 25.44 -2.33
N ASP A 171 -22.39 25.09 -2.35
CA ASP A 171 -23.47 25.93 -1.81
C ASP A 171 -23.87 25.56 -0.38
N ASN A 172 -23.52 24.35 0.10
CA ASN A 172 -23.87 23.91 1.45
C ASN A 172 -22.85 22.95 2.10
N ILE A 173 -22.93 22.84 3.43
CA ILE A 173 -22.01 22.03 4.24
C ILE A 173 -22.10 20.52 3.97
N ASN A 174 -23.26 20.01 3.55
CA ASN A 174 -23.43 18.57 3.27
C ASN A 174 -22.69 18.15 1.99
N GLN A 175 -22.67 19.02 0.97
CA GLN A 175 -21.85 18.86 -0.24
C GLN A 175 -20.36 18.80 0.10
N PHE A 176 -19.90 19.70 0.96
CA PHE A 176 -18.52 19.72 1.43
C PHE A 176 -18.16 18.45 2.22
N ASP A 177 -19.04 17.99 3.10
CA ASP A 177 -18.87 16.76 3.88
C ASP A 177 -18.77 15.50 2.99
N GLU A 178 -19.64 15.36 1.98
CA GLU A 178 -19.57 14.26 0.99
C GLU A 178 -18.25 14.33 0.22
N PHE A 179 -17.89 15.52 -0.29
CA PHE A 179 -16.65 15.72 -1.03
C PHE A 179 -15.41 15.45 -0.19
N ILE A 180 -15.37 15.82 1.10
CA ILE A 180 -14.26 15.51 2.01
C ILE A 180 -14.12 14.00 2.19
N LYS A 181 -15.21 13.31 2.47
CA LYS A 181 -15.24 11.86 2.78
C LYS A 181 -14.94 10.99 1.56
N MET A 182 -15.19 11.47 0.34
CA MET A 182 -14.90 10.71 -0.87
C MET A 182 -13.40 10.71 -1.22
N PRO A 183 -12.77 9.52 -1.37
CA PRO A 183 -11.39 9.42 -1.86
C PRO A 183 -11.29 9.85 -3.33
N GLU A 184 -10.21 10.53 -3.69
CA GLU A 184 -9.96 10.99 -5.07
C GLU A 184 -9.89 9.84 -6.09
N SER A 185 -9.43 8.66 -5.68
CA SER A 185 -9.49 7.45 -6.51
C SER A 185 -10.92 6.98 -6.80
N LYS A 186 -11.86 7.17 -5.87
CA LYS A 186 -13.28 6.85 -6.09
C LYS A 186 -13.93 7.88 -7.01
N LEU A 187 -13.55 9.15 -6.91
CA LEU A 187 -13.97 10.18 -7.87
C LEU A 187 -13.46 9.89 -9.29
N ALA A 188 -12.20 9.49 -9.44
CA ALA A 188 -11.64 9.07 -10.73
C ALA A 188 -12.38 7.84 -11.33
N GLN A 189 -12.73 6.86 -10.50
CA GLN A 189 -13.58 5.71 -10.91
C GLN A 189 -14.96 6.16 -11.41
N ILE A 190 -15.65 7.07 -10.71
CA ILE A 190 -16.97 7.56 -11.14
C ILE A 190 -16.88 8.35 -12.46
N ALA A 191 -15.80 9.10 -12.67
CA ALA A 191 -15.55 9.80 -13.93
C ALA A 191 -15.29 8.81 -15.08
N ASP A 192 -14.47 7.79 -14.86
CA ASP A 192 -14.20 6.71 -15.81
C ASP A 192 -15.47 5.92 -16.17
N GLU A 193 -16.21 5.41 -15.18
CA GLU A 193 -17.50 4.71 -15.36
C GLU A 193 -18.49 5.52 -16.22
N ARG A 194 -18.46 6.86 -16.11
CA ARG A 194 -19.35 7.77 -16.83
C ARG A 194 -18.87 8.17 -18.22
N TYR A 195 -17.55 8.34 -18.42
CA TYR A 195 -16.99 8.97 -19.62
C TYR A 195 -16.15 8.05 -20.51
N ARG A 196 -15.70 6.88 -20.03
CA ARG A 196 -14.82 5.95 -20.78
C ARG A 196 -15.29 5.70 -22.21
N THR A 197 -16.54 5.26 -22.41
CA THR A 197 -17.08 4.93 -23.75
C THR A 197 -17.23 6.14 -24.67
N GLN A 198 -17.20 7.37 -24.15
CA GLN A 198 -17.15 8.59 -24.97
C GLN A 198 -15.70 8.92 -25.34
N ILE A 199 -14.79 8.77 -24.38
CA ILE A 199 -13.36 9.05 -24.51
C ILE A 199 -12.66 8.05 -25.44
N GLU A 200 -12.92 6.75 -25.31
CA GLU A 200 -12.39 5.68 -26.19
C GLU A 200 -12.85 5.83 -27.66
N LYS A 201 -13.83 6.69 -27.96
CA LYS A 201 -14.27 7.01 -29.33
C LYS A 201 -13.59 8.24 -29.92
N ILE A 202 -12.81 8.98 -29.12
CA ILE A 202 -12.10 10.17 -29.59
C ILE A 202 -10.88 9.73 -30.39
N GLN A 203 -10.69 10.30 -31.58
CA GLN A 203 -9.59 9.94 -32.46
C GLN A 203 -8.23 10.14 -31.76
N GLY A 204 -7.40 9.09 -31.79
CA GLY A 204 -6.06 9.08 -31.22
C GLY A 204 -5.96 8.67 -29.76
N VAL A 205 -7.07 8.46 -29.06
CA VAL A 205 -7.10 7.82 -27.74
C VAL A 205 -6.85 6.31 -27.93
N ILE A 206 -5.91 5.77 -27.14
CA ILE A 206 -5.59 4.33 -27.10
C ILE A 206 -6.33 3.64 -25.97
N SER A 207 -6.31 4.24 -24.78
CA SER A 207 -6.89 3.71 -23.55
C SER A 207 -7.18 4.85 -22.58
N ALA A 208 -8.17 4.64 -21.71
CA ALA A 208 -8.56 5.57 -20.66
C ALA A 208 -9.01 4.79 -19.43
N ALA A 209 -8.52 5.18 -18.25
CA ALA A 209 -8.87 4.56 -16.97
C ALA A 209 -8.55 5.51 -15.80
N PRO A 210 -9.01 5.20 -14.57
CA PRO A 210 -8.60 5.92 -13.37
C PRO A 210 -7.09 5.84 -13.19
N GLY A 211 -6.46 6.94 -12.81
CA GLY A 211 -5.02 7.00 -12.60
C GLY A 211 -4.63 8.07 -11.57
N TYR A 212 -3.35 8.43 -11.56
CA TYR A 212 -2.82 9.41 -10.62
C TYR A 212 -1.78 10.33 -11.29
N MET A 213 -1.95 11.65 -11.11
CA MET A 213 -0.99 12.65 -11.57
C MET A 213 -0.33 13.38 -10.39
N ASP A 214 0.91 13.84 -10.60
CA ASP A 214 1.60 14.69 -9.62
C ASP A 214 1.12 16.14 -9.80
N ASP A 215 0.38 16.69 -8.82
CA ASP A 215 -0.06 18.08 -8.77
C ASP A 215 0.51 18.75 -7.51
N ASN A 216 1.29 19.83 -7.68
CA ASN A 216 1.95 20.58 -6.60
C ASN A 216 2.68 19.71 -5.54
N GLY A 217 3.31 18.62 -5.98
CA GLY A 217 4.05 17.69 -5.12
C GLY A 217 3.19 16.66 -4.37
N SER A 218 1.90 16.56 -4.68
CA SER A 218 0.99 15.50 -4.20
C SER A 218 0.49 14.66 -5.37
N ARG A 219 0.42 13.32 -5.23
CA ARG A 219 -0.37 12.51 -6.17
C ARG A 219 -1.86 12.72 -5.90
N ILE A 220 -2.59 13.16 -6.91
CA ILE A 220 -4.05 13.29 -6.90
C ILE A 220 -4.69 12.28 -7.86
N GLY A 221 -5.90 11.82 -7.54
CA GLY A 221 -6.68 10.95 -8.42
C GLY A 221 -7.15 11.71 -9.68
N CYS A 222 -6.94 11.13 -10.85
CA CYS A 222 -7.27 11.73 -12.14
C CYS A 222 -7.85 10.70 -13.12
N LEU A 223 -8.42 11.17 -14.23
CA LEU A 223 -8.70 10.32 -15.38
C LEU A 223 -7.46 10.31 -16.27
N GLU A 224 -6.74 9.19 -16.33
CA GLU A 224 -5.55 9.07 -17.17
C GLU A 224 -5.95 8.57 -18.56
N ILE A 225 -5.42 9.22 -19.59
CA ILE A 225 -5.78 8.96 -20.99
C ILE A 225 -4.49 8.89 -21.81
N HIS A 226 -4.31 7.76 -22.49
CA HIS A 226 -3.14 7.47 -23.30
C HIS A 226 -3.45 7.74 -24.78
N PHE A 227 -2.50 8.39 -25.46
CA PHE A 227 -2.64 8.88 -26.83
C PHE A 227 -1.57 8.28 -27.75
N GLU A 228 -1.95 8.02 -29.00
CA GLU A 228 -1.04 7.53 -30.03
C GLU A 228 0.07 8.54 -30.37
N ASN A 229 -0.27 9.83 -30.43
CA ASN A 229 0.69 10.89 -30.71
C ASN A 229 0.22 12.24 -30.12
N ALA A 230 1.12 13.22 -30.10
CA ALA A 230 0.88 14.52 -29.47
C ALA A 230 -0.15 15.43 -30.18
N SER A 231 -0.48 15.18 -31.46
CA SER A 231 -1.44 16.04 -32.18
C SER A 231 -2.89 15.85 -31.70
N PHE A 232 -3.16 14.74 -31.01
CA PHE A 232 -4.47 14.41 -30.44
C PHE A 232 -4.68 14.94 -29.01
N LEU A 233 -3.69 15.54 -28.35
CA LEU A 233 -3.82 16.00 -26.95
C LEU A 233 -4.88 17.10 -26.75
N SER A 234 -5.26 17.83 -27.80
CA SER A 234 -6.29 18.86 -27.79
C SER A 234 -7.70 18.36 -28.11
N SER A 235 -7.88 17.08 -28.48
CA SER A 235 -9.21 16.51 -28.78
C SER A 235 -10.00 16.11 -27.52
N VAL A 236 -9.38 16.20 -26.35
CA VAL A 236 -9.91 15.79 -25.05
C VAL A 236 -9.84 16.97 -24.07
N ASN A 237 -10.85 17.14 -23.22
CA ASN A 237 -10.88 18.20 -22.20
C ASN A 237 -9.77 17.99 -21.15
N ASP A 238 -9.35 19.06 -20.47
CA ASP A 238 -8.38 18.97 -19.35
C ASP A 238 -9.04 18.55 -18.03
N SER A 239 -10.38 18.54 -17.97
CA SER A 239 -11.15 17.97 -16.86
C SER A 239 -12.54 17.49 -17.30
N TYR A 240 -13.13 16.60 -16.51
CA TYR A 240 -14.51 16.13 -16.68
C TYR A 240 -15.35 16.42 -15.42
N PRO A 241 -16.56 17.01 -15.55
CA PRO A 241 -17.43 17.28 -14.41
C PRO A 241 -18.17 16.01 -13.99
N ILE A 242 -18.12 15.65 -12.70
CA ILE A 242 -19.03 14.67 -12.10
C ILE A 242 -19.89 15.33 -11.03
N ALA A 243 -21.20 15.07 -11.11
CA ALA A 243 -22.16 15.41 -10.08
C ALA A 243 -22.16 14.33 -8.99
N LEU A 244 -21.93 14.73 -7.74
CA LEU A 244 -22.06 13.87 -6.55
C LEU A 244 -23.53 13.66 -6.17
N SER A 245 -23.81 12.82 -5.17
CA SER A 245 -25.19 12.54 -4.75
C SER A 245 -25.89 13.78 -4.15
N THR A 246 -25.11 14.70 -3.57
CA THR A 246 -25.55 16.03 -3.10
C THR A 246 -25.70 17.08 -4.21
N GLY A 247 -25.52 16.71 -5.48
CA GLY A 247 -25.62 17.61 -6.63
C GLY A 247 -24.40 18.53 -6.85
N MET A 248 -23.40 18.50 -5.97
CA MET A 248 -22.13 19.21 -6.16
C MET A 248 -21.44 18.73 -7.44
N ILE A 249 -20.95 19.65 -8.26
CA ILE A 249 -20.14 19.34 -9.45
C ILE A 249 -18.65 19.46 -9.10
N VAL A 250 -17.94 18.35 -9.22
CA VAL A 250 -16.48 18.25 -9.05
C VAL A 250 -15.82 18.11 -10.42
N GLN A 251 -14.79 18.91 -10.71
CA GLN A 251 -13.98 18.75 -11.93
C GLN A 251 -12.85 17.76 -11.68
N ILE A 252 -12.87 16.62 -12.38
CA ILE A 252 -11.82 15.61 -12.29
C ILE A 252 -10.76 15.89 -13.35
N PRO A 253 -9.49 16.11 -12.97
CA PRO A 253 -8.44 16.45 -13.91
C PRO A 253 -8.13 15.27 -14.83
N VAL A 254 -7.68 15.59 -16.04
CA VAL A 254 -7.26 14.61 -17.05
C VAL A 254 -5.74 14.60 -17.16
N HIS A 255 -5.13 13.44 -16.94
CA HIS A 255 -3.70 13.22 -17.16
C HIS A 255 -3.48 12.67 -18.57
N LYS A 256 -3.02 13.52 -19.48
CA LYS A 256 -2.82 13.17 -20.90
C LYS A 256 -1.40 12.70 -21.16
N ILE A 257 -1.22 11.47 -21.61
CA ILE A 257 0.10 10.88 -21.85
C ILE A 257 0.21 10.39 -23.30
N VAL A 258 1.28 10.76 -24.00
CA VAL A 258 1.58 10.20 -25.33
C VAL A 258 2.41 8.95 -25.15
N THR A 259 1.86 7.79 -25.53
CA THR A 259 2.46 6.48 -25.30
C THR A 259 2.77 5.75 -26.61
N GLY A 260 2.01 6.01 -27.68
CA GLY A 260 2.08 5.25 -28.92
C GLY A 260 1.47 3.85 -28.79
N VAL A 261 1.39 3.12 -29.90
CA VAL A 261 0.82 1.76 -29.90
C VAL A 261 1.75 0.80 -29.16
N ALA A 262 1.26 0.22 -28.05
CA ALA A 262 1.94 -0.82 -27.28
C ALA A 262 2.09 -2.11 -28.10
N LYS A 263 3.26 -2.74 -28.03
CA LYS A 263 3.59 -3.93 -28.84
C LYS A 263 3.98 -5.11 -27.94
N ALA A 264 3.62 -6.32 -28.35
CA ALA A 264 4.18 -7.54 -27.78
C ALA A 264 5.70 -7.62 -28.03
N GLN A 265 6.43 -8.24 -27.11
CA GLN A 265 7.88 -8.08 -26.98
C GLN A 265 8.60 -9.45 -27.05
N SER A 266 9.57 -9.63 -27.98
CA SER A 266 10.41 -10.84 -28.19
C SER A 266 11.90 -10.64 -28.62
N ALA A 267 12.89 -11.21 -27.86
CA ALA A 267 14.38 -11.46 -28.08
C ALA A 267 15.56 -11.07 -27.06
N ILE A 268 16.09 -12.06 -26.27
CA ILE A 268 17.52 -12.47 -25.87
C ILE A 268 18.13 -12.54 -24.39
N ILE A 269 17.94 -13.69 -23.69
CA ILE A 269 18.73 -14.49 -22.67
C ILE A 269 19.55 -13.81 -21.52
N GLY A 270 18.93 -13.56 -20.36
CA GLY A 270 19.57 -13.13 -19.10
C GLY A 270 19.21 -14.03 -17.90
N ALA A 271 18.58 -13.48 -16.86
CA ALA A 271 17.78 -14.26 -15.90
C ALA A 271 16.66 -13.41 -15.20
N GLY A 272 15.41 -13.27 -15.67
CA GLY A 272 14.90 -13.17 -17.04
C GLY A 272 15.73 -13.84 -18.11
N MET A 273 15.57 -15.15 -18.28
CA MET A 273 16.25 -15.90 -19.33
C MET A 273 15.26 -16.07 -20.46
N LEU A 274 15.63 -15.74 -21.70
CA LEU A 274 14.89 -16.27 -22.83
C LEU A 274 14.80 -17.79 -22.71
N ILE A 275 13.56 -18.23 -22.76
CA ILE A 275 13.18 -19.41 -23.50
C ILE A 275 13.09 -19.03 -24.99
N GLN A 276 13.45 -19.99 -25.83
CA GLN A 276 13.19 -19.94 -27.27
C GLN A 276 12.39 -21.16 -27.71
N ASN A 277 11.59 -20.99 -28.75
CA ASN A 277 11.01 -22.06 -29.53
C ASN A 277 11.34 -21.74 -30.99
N PHE A 278 12.55 -22.13 -31.40
CA PHE A 278 13.14 -21.75 -32.70
C PHE A 278 12.36 -22.27 -33.91
N SER A 279 11.42 -23.21 -33.70
CA SER A 279 10.56 -23.70 -34.78
C SER A 279 9.60 -22.62 -35.32
N LYS A 280 9.36 -21.52 -34.59
CA LYS A 280 8.31 -20.52 -34.93
C LYS A 280 8.69 -19.08 -34.53
N VAL A 281 8.12 -18.13 -35.27
CA VAL A 281 8.54 -16.70 -35.31
C VAL A 281 8.30 -15.94 -34.00
N ASN A 282 7.41 -16.42 -33.13
CA ASN A 282 6.93 -15.66 -31.97
C ASN A 282 7.49 -16.18 -30.63
N GLY A 283 8.14 -17.35 -30.62
CA GLY A 283 8.40 -18.12 -29.40
C GLY A 283 9.61 -17.68 -28.60
N ILE A 284 9.75 -16.38 -28.31
CA ILE A 284 10.99 -15.81 -27.81
C ILE A 284 10.65 -14.82 -26.68
N GLY A 285 10.67 -15.27 -25.42
CA GLY A 285 10.42 -14.44 -24.23
C GLY A 285 10.98 -15.06 -22.94
N SER A 286 10.82 -14.35 -21.83
CA SER A 286 11.49 -14.62 -20.57
C SER A 286 10.78 -15.64 -19.67
N ILE A 287 11.55 -16.44 -18.92
CA ILE A 287 11.00 -17.20 -17.79
C ILE A 287 10.56 -16.22 -16.71
N GLY A 288 9.32 -16.35 -16.23
CA GLY A 288 8.86 -15.67 -15.04
C GLY A 288 9.39 -16.35 -13.79
N GLY A 289 9.06 -17.63 -13.62
CA GLY A 289 9.59 -18.44 -12.53
C GLY A 289 9.25 -19.92 -12.68
N VAL A 290 9.70 -20.71 -11.72
CA VAL A 290 9.30 -22.10 -11.53
C VAL A 290 8.05 -22.14 -10.64
N VAL A 291 7.03 -22.87 -11.09
CA VAL A 291 5.75 -23.03 -10.39
C VAL A 291 5.37 -24.50 -10.25
N ARG A 292 4.51 -24.79 -9.27
CA ARG A 292 3.83 -26.07 -9.03
C ARG A 292 2.33 -25.89 -9.22
N LYS A 293 1.61 -26.94 -9.61
CA LYS A 293 0.14 -26.95 -9.54
C LYS A 293 -0.33 -27.05 -8.10
N LYS A 294 -1.20 -26.13 -7.68
CA LYS A 294 -1.83 -26.12 -6.35
C LYS A 294 -2.63 -27.39 -6.13
N LYS A 295 -2.50 -27.96 -4.93
CA LYS A 295 -3.18 -29.19 -4.53
C LYS A 295 -4.71 -29.03 -4.51
N THR A 296 -5.41 -29.74 -5.38
CA THR A 296 -6.88 -29.87 -5.32
C THR A 296 -7.29 -30.74 -4.12
N ALA A 297 -8.44 -30.46 -3.51
CA ALA A 297 -8.97 -31.25 -2.40
C ALA A 297 -9.22 -32.70 -2.83
N GLY A 298 -8.46 -33.64 -2.25
CA GLY A 298 -8.53 -35.08 -2.56
C GLY A 298 -7.44 -35.60 -3.49
N GLU A 299 -6.63 -34.72 -4.10
CA GLU A 299 -5.51 -35.12 -4.95
C GLU A 299 -4.20 -35.26 -4.14
N ALA A 300 -3.29 -36.10 -4.63
CA ALA A 300 -1.92 -36.14 -4.14
C ALA A 300 -1.18 -34.85 -4.52
N GLU A 301 -0.15 -34.48 -3.76
CA GLU A 301 0.66 -33.32 -4.10
C GLU A 301 1.47 -33.60 -5.36
N SER A 302 1.29 -32.79 -6.40
CA SER A 302 2.03 -32.92 -7.65
C SER A 302 3.50 -32.56 -7.41
N THR A 303 4.41 -33.51 -7.65
CA THR A 303 5.85 -33.23 -7.63
C THR A 303 6.32 -32.45 -8.85
N ASP A 304 5.50 -32.39 -9.90
CA ASP A 304 5.87 -31.83 -11.20
C ASP A 304 6.14 -30.33 -11.11
N LEU A 305 7.22 -29.92 -11.78
CA LEU A 305 7.69 -28.54 -11.85
C LEU A 305 7.40 -27.99 -13.24
N TYR A 306 6.97 -26.73 -13.29
CA TYR A 306 6.61 -26.06 -14.52
C TYR A 306 7.33 -24.71 -14.66
N LEU A 307 7.67 -24.34 -15.89
CA LEU A 307 8.14 -23.00 -16.23
C LEU A 307 6.93 -22.11 -16.53
N LEU A 308 6.76 -21.02 -15.80
CA LEU A 308 5.76 -19.99 -16.05
C LEU A 308 6.32 -18.91 -16.98
N SER A 309 5.56 -18.53 -18.01
CA SER A 309 5.81 -17.35 -18.86
C SER A 309 4.50 -16.96 -19.57
N CYS A 310 4.55 -16.00 -20.51
CA CYS A 310 3.40 -15.63 -21.32
C CYS A 310 2.97 -16.75 -22.29
N PHE A 311 1.68 -16.83 -22.63
CA PHE A 311 1.20 -17.85 -23.56
C PHE A 311 1.72 -17.61 -24.98
N HIS A 312 1.77 -16.35 -25.44
CA HIS A 312 2.38 -16.00 -26.73
C HIS A 312 3.87 -16.38 -26.82
N VAL A 313 4.57 -16.48 -25.68
CA VAL A 313 5.97 -16.92 -25.60
C VAL A 313 6.08 -18.45 -25.69
N LEU A 314 5.38 -19.19 -24.81
CA LEU A 314 5.58 -20.64 -24.69
C LEU A 314 4.92 -21.45 -25.81
N SER A 315 3.83 -20.96 -26.41
CA SER A 315 3.24 -21.59 -27.60
C SER A 315 4.13 -21.43 -28.84
N GLY A 316 4.74 -20.26 -29.01
CA GLY A 316 5.48 -19.86 -30.20
C GLY A 316 4.65 -19.75 -31.49
N GLU A 317 3.37 -20.13 -31.47
CA GLU A 317 2.51 -20.14 -32.66
C GLU A 317 2.26 -18.73 -33.21
N LYS A 318 2.17 -18.63 -34.54
CA LYS A 318 1.55 -17.49 -35.23
C LYS A 318 0.03 -17.55 -35.27
N ASP A 319 -0.55 -18.64 -34.80
CA ASP A 319 -1.99 -18.87 -34.80
C ASP A 319 -2.34 -19.51 -33.47
N LEU A 320 -2.65 -18.64 -32.51
CA LEU A 320 -2.89 -19.01 -31.12
C LEU A 320 -4.26 -19.69 -30.92
N THR A 321 -5.02 -19.92 -32.00
CA THR A 321 -6.21 -20.79 -32.01
C THR A 321 -5.85 -22.27 -32.13
N LYS A 322 -4.62 -22.61 -32.55
CA LYS A 322 -4.16 -23.99 -32.67
C LYS A 322 -3.76 -24.55 -31.31
N ASN A 323 -4.22 -25.78 -31.04
CA ASN A 323 -3.82 -26.51 -29.86
C ASN A 323 -2.29 -26.73 -29.87
N SER A 324 -1.60 -25.95 -29.03
CA SER A 324 -0.14 -25.92 -28.92
C SER A 324 0.39 -26.88 -27.85
N ILE A 325 -0.48 -27.62 -27.15
CA ILE A 325 -0.08 -28.51 -26.05
C ILE A 325 0.93 -29.55 -26.56
N ASN A 326 1.95 -29.85 -25.74
CA ASN A 326 3.15 -30.62 -26.04
C ASN A 326 4.16 -29.96 -26.99
N THR A 327 3.99 -28.69 -27.37
CA THR A 327 5.04 -27.94 -28.10
C THR A 327 6.30 -27.87 -27.26
N LYS A 328 7.45 -28.12 -27.90
CA LYS A 328 8.76 -28.10 -27.25
C LYS A 328 9.14 -26.69 -26.83
N VAL A 329 9.66 -26.58 -25.62
CA VAL A 329 10.16 -25.34 -25.03
C VAL A 329 11.66 -25.51 -24.83
N THR A 330 12.46 -24.65 -25.45
CA THR A 330 13.91 -24.80 -25.50
C THR A 330 14.62 -23.62 -24.85
N ALA A 331 15.86 -23.83 -24.43
CA ALA A 331 16.78 -22.79 -23.99
C ALA A 331 18.04 -22.84 -24.85
N GLN A 332 18.64 -21.68 -25.14
CA GLN A 332 19.92 -21.62 -25.84
C GLN A 332 21.05 -21.57 -24.79
N ILE A 333 21.89 -22.61 -24.77
CA ILE A 333 23.01 -22.74 -23.83
C ILE A 333 24.27 -22.98 -24.64
N ASN A 334 25.27 -22.11 -24.50
CA ASN A 334 26.51 -22.14 -25.30
C ASN A 334 26.25 -22.21 -26.82
N ASN A 335 25.28 -21.42 -27.31
CA ASN A 335 24.77 -21.42 -28.69
C ASN A 335 24.08 -22.71 -29.18
N ILE A 336 23.85 -23.69 -28.30
CA ILE A 336 23.11 -24.93 -28.61
C ILE A 336 21.67 -24.80 -28.11
N GLU A 337 20.70 -25.13 -28.97
CA GLU A 337 19.29 -25.26 -28.61
C GLU A 337 19.06 -26.57 -27.84
N ILE A 338 18.52 -26.49 -26.62
CA ILE A 338 18.27 -27.64 -25.75
C ILE A 338 16.81 -27.62 -25.28
N GLU A 339 16.08 -28.72 -25.51
CA GLU A 339 14.72 -28.91 -24.97
C GLU A 339 14.77 -28.99 -23.44
N VAL A 340 14.07 -28.09 -22.76
CA VAL A 340 14.02 -27.98 -21.30
C VAL A 340 12.64 -28.36 -20.73
N ALA A 341 11.58 -28.07 -21.48
CA ALA A 341 10.21 -28.28 -21.07
C ALA A 341 9.29 -28.55 -22.28
N LYS A 342 8.02 -28.87 -22.01
CA LYS A 342 6.95 -28.96 -23.02
C LYS A 342 5.73 -28.17 -22.55
N LEU A 343 5.11 -27.39 -23.44
CA LEU A 343 3.90 -26.65 -23.09
C LEU A 343 2.83 -27.61 -22.58
N SER A 344 2.41 -27.42 -21.33
CA SER A 344 1.41 -28.26 -20.67
C SER A 344 0.03 -27.62 -20.77
N GLU A 345 -0.06 -26.33 -20.43
CA GLU A 345 -1.33 -25.61 -20.32
C GLU A 345 -1.10 -24.11 -20.50
N GLY A 346 -2.09 -23.41 -21.02
CA GLY A 346 -2.04 -21.96 -21.22
C GLY A 346 -3.10 -21.52 -22.22
N PHE A 347 -3.49 -20.25 -22.13
CA PHE A 347 -4.45 -19.64 -23.03
C PHE A 347 -4.31 -18.12 -23.02
N ARG A 348 -4.78 -17.49 -24.11
CA ARG A 348 -4.95 -16.04 -24.19
C ARG A 348 -6.44 -15.69 -24.18
N SER A 349 -6.85 -14.84 -23.25
CA SER A 349 -8.20 -14.28 -23.11
C SER A 349 -8.09 -12.78 -22.80
N ILE A 350 -9.21 -12.07 -22.64
CA ILE A 350 -9.19 -10.65 -22.23
C ILE A 350 -8.59 -10.39 -20.83
N ASP A 351 -8.48 -11.45 -20.01
CA ASP A 351 -7.94 -11.38 -18.64
C ASP A 351 -6.54 -12.02 -18.52
N MET A 352 -6.05 -12.68 -19.58
CA MET A 352 -4.93 -13.61 -19.47
C MET A 352 -4.09 -13.73 -20.75
N ASP A 353 -2.78 -13.84 -20.55
CA ASP A 353 -1.78 -14.26 -21.54
C ASP A 353 -0.62 -14.93 -20.80
N ALA A 354 -0.90 -16.08 -20.19
CA ALA A 354 0.07 -16.85 -19.41
C ALA A 354 -0.08 -18.35 -19.65
N ALA A 355 1.03 -19.07 -19.43
CA ALA A 355 1.14 -20.48 -19.71
C ALA A 355 2.21 -21.15 -18.84
N ILE A 356 2.06 -22.47 -18.68
CA ILE A 356 3.00 -23.34 -17.98
C ILE A 356 3.50 -24.45 -18.89
N ALA A 357 4.82 -24.65 -18.87
CA ALA A 357 5.49 -25.76 -19.56
C ALA A 357 6.07 -26.74 -18.55
N LEU A 358 5.67 -28.01 -18.63
CA LEU A 358 6.18 -29.09 -17.79
C LEU A 358 7.68 -29.28 -18.04
N ILE A 359 8.49 -29.20 -17.00
CA ILE A 359 9.94 -29.41 -17.08
C ILE A 359 10.20 -30.89 -17.41
N THR A 360 10.90 -31.14 -18.52
CA THR A 360 11.18 -32.51 -19.00
C THR A 360 12.65 -32.87 -18.96
N ASN A 361 13.55 -31.93 -18.67
CA ASN A 361 14.98 -32.15 -18.73
C ASN A 361 15.63 -32.05 -17.33
N SER A 362 15.82 -33.20 -16.68
CA SER A 362 16.41 -33.31 -15.34
C SER A 362 17.92 -33.00 -15.26
N ASN A 363 18.58 -32.65 -16.38
CA ASN A 363 19.99 -32.29 -16.38
C ASN A 363 20.24 -30.83 -15.97
N PHE A 364 19.17 -30.05 -15.77
CA PHE A 364 19.24 -28.67 -15.31
C PHE A 364 18.53 -28.52 -13.97
N GLU A 365 19.15 -27.75 -13.09
CA GLU A 365 18.52 -27.26 -11.87
C GLU A 365 17.66 -26.04 -12.22
N PHE A 366 16.35 -26.16 -12.02
CA PHE A 366 15.41 -25.06 -12.17
C PHE A 366 15.03 -24.56 -10.79
N THR A 367 15.50 -23.37 -10.45
CA THR A 367 15.21 -22.73 -9.17
C THR A 367 14.84 -21.27 -9.36
N ASN A 368 14.02 -20.77 -8.45
CA ASN A 368 13.76 -19.34 -8.33
C ASN A 368 14.91 -18.60 -7.61
N ASP A 369 15.91 -19.26 -6.99
CA ASP A 369 16.90 -18.63 -6.07
C ASP A 369 17.67 -17.39 -6.58
N LYS A 370 17.77 -17.17 -7.89
CA LYS A 370 18.31 -15.90 -8.45
C LYS A 370 17.39 -14.69 -8.16
N ILE A 371 16.10 -14.96 -8.03
CA ILE A 371 15.14 -14.14 -7.32
C ILE A 371 15.36 -14.46 -5.82
N LEU A 372 15.89 -13.50 -5.08
CA LEU A 372 16.36 -13.70 -3.69
C LEU A 372 15.22 -14.07 -2.71
N ASN A 373 14.85 -15.35 -2.58
CA ASN A 373 13.75 -15.85 -1.74
C ASN A 373 12.41 -15.13 -2.02
N PRO A 374 11.74 -15.37 -3.17
CA PRO A 374 10.45 -14.76 -3.46
C PRO A 374 9.46 -15.10 -2.35
N ARG A 375 8.87 -14.07 -1.73
CA ARG A 375 7.78 -14.26 -0.78
C ARG A 375 6.49 -14.59 -1.55
N PRO A 376 5.46 -15.15 -0.86
CA PRO A 376 4.19 -15.48 -1.47
C PRO A 376 3.62 -14.35 -2.33
N THR A 377 2.85 -14.72 -3.34
CA THR A 377 2.29 -13.76 -4.28
C THR A 377 1.32 -12.82 -3.57
N ARG A 378 1.34 -11.53 -3.96
CA ARG A 378 0.36 -10.56 -3.47
C ARG A 378 -0.33 -9.82 -4.59
N ARG A 379 -1.53 -9.32 -4.30
CA ARG A 379 -2.31 -8.53 -5.24
C ARG A 379 -1.79 -7.08 -5.27
N VAL A 380 -1.54 -6.59 -6.48
CA VAL A 380 -1.33 -5.15 -6.74
C VAL A 380 -2.66 -4.41 -6.57
N ASN A 381 -2.64 -3.29 -5.86
CA ASN A 381 -3.83 -2.52 -5.49
C ASN A 381 -3.56 -0.99 -5.56
N SER A 382 -4.60 -0.18 -5.42
CA SER A 382 -4.53 1.28 -5.62
C SER A 382 -3.61 2.03 -4.65
N ILE A 383 -3.26 1.46 -3.49
CA ILE A 383 -2.25 2.03 -2.59
C ILE A 383 -0.86 1.91 -3.22
N ASP A 384 -0.56 0.78 -3.87
CA ASP A 384 0.73 0.51 -4.52
C ASP A 384 1.04 1.55 -5.61
N ALA A 385 0.02 1.84 -6.44
CA ALA A 385 0.08 2.86 -7.46
C ALA A 385 0.20 4.28 -6.87
N ARG A 386 -0.67 4.63 -5.91
CA ARG A 386 -0.66 5.96 -5.27
C ARG A 386 0.69 6.28 -4.64
N ASP A 387 1.26 5.32 -3.91
CA ASP A 387 2.48 5.52 -3.12
C ASP A 387 3.77 5.22 -3.93
N LYS A 388 3.63 4.92 -5.24
CA LYS A 388 4.71 4.61 -6.19
C LYS A 388 5.67 3.56 -5.61
N ILE A 389 5.14 2.40 -5.17
CA ILE A 389 5.97 1.36 -4.54
C ILE A 389 7.14 0.97 -5.44
N PRO A 390 8.36 0.80 -4.90
CA PRO A 390 9.51 0.40 -5.68
C PRO A 390 9.35 -1.06 -6.12
N ILE A 391 9.69 -1.34 -7.37
CA ILE A 391 9.64 -2.69 -7.94
C ILE A 391 10.91 -3.01 -8.72
N ARG A 392 11.20 -4.30 -8.80
CA ARG A 392 12.30 -4.88 -9.57
C ARG A 392 11.76 -5.84 -10.62
N ILE A 393 12.31 -5.78 -11.83
CA ILE A 393 12.02 -6.70 -12.93
C ILE A 393 13.30 -7.42 -13.33
N PHE A 394 13.21 -8.74 -13.42
CA PHE A 394 14.29 -9.60 -13.87
C PHE A 394 14.17 -9.83 -15.38
N CYS A 395 14.81 -8.94 -16.16
CA CYS A 395 14.63 -8.82 -17.60
C CYS A 395 15.42 -9.84 -18.43
N GLY A 396 14.70 -10.43 -19.39
CA GLY A 396 15.15 -11.24 -20.51
C GLY A 396 16.45 -10.80 -21.16
N ILE A 397 16.49 -9.53 -21.55
CA ILE A 397 17.37 -9.08 -22.63
C ILE A 397 18.50 -8.22 -22.11
N SER A 398 18.15 -7.30 -21.22
CA SER A 398 19.15 -6.43 -20.63
C SER A 398 20.16 -7.18 -19.76
N GLY A 399 19.88 -8.46 -19.42
CA GLY A 399 20.71 -9.28 -18.54
C GLY A 399 20.88 -8.65 -17.15
N ARG A 400 19.93 -7.81 -16.76
CA ARG A 400 20.01 -6.84 -15.67
C ARG A 400 18.67 -6.72 -15.00
N GLU A 401 18.73 -6.59 -13.69
CA GLU A 401 17.63 -6.09 -12.87
C GLU A 401 17.26 -4.66 -13.33
N ARG A 402 15.96 -4.41 -13.50
CA ARG A 402 15.41 -3.09 -13.88
C ARG A 402 14.51 -2.58 -12.76
N ASN A 403 14.82 -1.39 -12.27
CA ASN A 403 14.15 -0.80 -11.11
C ASN A 403 13.22 0.33 -11.55
N GLY A 404 12.02 0.34 -10.98
CA GLY A 404 10.96 1.30 -11.28
C GLY A 404 9.93 1.34 -10.16
N PHE A 405 8.70 1.70 -10.51
CA PHE A 405 7.58 1.67 -9.56
C PHE A 405 6.26 1.31 -10.24
N VAL A 406 5.27 0.90 -9.43
CA VAL A 406 3.88 0.75 -9.88
C VAL A 406 3.29 2.13 -10.14
N HIS A 407 2.95 2.41 -11.40
CA HIS A 407 2.31 3.65 -11.82
C HIS A 407 0.80 3.61 -11.66
N ASN A 408 0.19 2.48 -12.04
CA ASN A 408 -1.25 2.21 -11.97
C ASN A 408 -1.51 0.73 -11.64
N ASP A 409 -2.53 0.42 -10.82
CA ASP A 409 -2.81 -0.94 -10.36
C ASP A 409 -3.76 -1.72 -11.26
N THR A 410 -4.60 -1.05 -12.06
CA THR A 410 -5.58 -1.71 -12.94
C THR A 410 -5.76 -0.89 -14.22
N TRP A 411 -5.36 -1.45 -15.35
CA TRP A 411 -5.29 -0.73 -16.62
C TRP A 411 -5.66 -1.62 -17.83
N PRO A 412 -6.64 -1.20 -18.64
CA PRO A 412 -6.97 -1.89 -19.88
C PRO A 412 -6.08 -1.41 -21.04
N GLN A 413 -5.37 -2.34 -21.69
CA GLN A 413 -4.43 -2.01 -22.75
C GLN A 413 -4.64 -2.85 -24.02
N PRO A 414 -4.87 -2.22 -25.19
CA PRO A 414 -4.71 -2.91 -26.47
C PRO A 414 -3.23 -3.20 -26.73
N LEU A 415 -2.91 -4.46 -27.02
CA LEU A 415 -1.59 -4.94 -27.37
C LEU A 415 -1.55 -5.47 -28.80
N ASP A 416 -0.50 -5.08 -29.52
CA ASP A 416 -0.19 -5.56 -30.86
C ASP A 416 0.61 -6.86 -30.80
N TYR A 417 -0.04 -7.98 -31.09
CA TYR A 417 0.63 -9.26 -31.34
C TYR A 417 0.97 -9.41 -32.84
N ASP A 418 1.67 -10.49 -33.19
CA ASP A 418 1.98 -10.84 -34.58
C ASP A 418 0.79 -11.51 -35.29
N ASP A 419 -0.18 -12.05 -34.54
CA ASP A 419 -1.36 -12.76 -35.05
C ASP A 419 -2.65 -11.93 -34.98
N VAL A 420 -2.76 -11.02 -33.99
CA VAL A 420 -3.89 -10.12 -33.80
C VAL A 420 -3.42 -8.71 -33.42
N LYS A 421 -4.08 -7.70 -33.99
CA LYS A 421 -3.80 -6.27 -33.75
C LYS A 421 -4.80 -5.68 -32.77
N GLY A 422 -4.31 -4.85 -31.85
CA GLY A 422 -5.12 -4.22 -30.81
C GLY A 422 -5.87 -5.18 -29.88
N PHE A 423 -5.32 -6.36 -29.56
CA PHE A 423 -5.95 -7.29 -28.63
C PHE A 423 -5.93 -6.71 -27.21
N LYS A 424 -7.11 -6.42 -26.66
CA LYS A 424 -7.26 -5.71 -25.38
C LYS A 424 -7.22 -6.68 -24.20
N LEU A 425 -6.24 -6.48 -23.31
CA LEU A 425 -6.22 -7.07 -21.97
C LEU A 425 -6.79 -6.05 -20.98
N GLU A 426 -7.71 -6.46 -20.09
CA GLU A 426 -8.49 -5.52 -19.25
C GLU A 426 -7.91 -5.31 -17.83
N ASP A 427 -7.16 -6.28 -17.27
CA ASP A 427 -6.68 -6.27 -15.86
C ASP A 427 -5.14 -6.26 -15.72
N LEU A 428 -4.45 -5.43 -16.52
CA LEU A 428 -3.00 -5.23 -16.36
C LEU A 428 -2.69 -4.26 -15.22
N PHE A 429 -1.46 -4.28 -14.71
CA PHE A 429 -0.89 -3.19 -13.92
C PHE A 429 0.27 -2.54 -14.69
N VAL A 430 0.48 -1.25 -14.45
CA VAL A 430 1.36 -0.37 -15.24
C VAL A 430 2.60 -0.03 -14.43
N LEU A 431 3.76 -0.17 -15.07
CA LEU A 431 5.08 0.00 -14.48
C LEU A 431 5.88 1.04 -15.29
N THR A 432 6.68 1.86 -14.62
CA THR A 432 7.55 2.85 -15.28
C THR A 432 8.83 3.09 -14.49
N ASN A 433 9.85 3.60 -15.18
CA ASN A 433 10.83 4.47 -14.55
C ASN A 433 10.46 5.94 -14.84
N GLN A 434 10.55 6.83 -13.86
CA GLN A 434 10.33 8.28 -14.04
C GLN A 434 11.63 9.03 -13.73
N SER A 435 12.64 8.87 -14.59
CA SER A 435 13.85 9.69 -14.55
C SER A 435 13.61 11.02 -15.26
N THR A 436 14.03 12.11 -14.62
CA THR A 436 13.95 13.49 -15.15
C THR A 436 12.56 13.93 -15.66
N GLY A 437 11.49 13.44 -15.03
CA GLY A 437 10.11 13.86 -15.33
C GLY A 437 9.51 13.29 -16.60
N ARG A 438 10.17 12.32 -17.26
CA ARG A 438 9.62 11.57 -18.39
C ARG A 438 9.38 10.12 -18.00
N PHE A 439 8.20 9.60 -18.32
CA PHE A 439 7.93 8.16 -18.25
C PHE A 439 8.79 7.40 -19.27
N ARG A 440 9.20 6.20 -18.89
CA ARG A 440 10.00 5.28 -19.71
C ARG A 440 9.64 3.85 -19.33
N PRO A 441 9.48 2.94 -20.32
CA PRO A 441 9.29 1.53 -20.04
C PRO A 441 10.52 0.98 -19.31
N LEU A 442 10.29 -0.02 -18.48
CA LEU A 442 11.34 -0.76 -17.79
C LEU A 442 11.91 -1.89 -18.66
N THR A 443 11.11 -2.34 -19.61
CA THR A 443 11.33 -3.55 -20.40
C THR A 443 11.47 -3.26 -21.87
N GLU A 444 12.24 -4.10 -22.54
CA GLU A 444 12.47 -4.05 -23.97
C GLU A 444 11.99 -5.31 -24.68
N LYS A 445 12.12 -5.34 -26.01
CA LYS A 445 11.44 -6.28 -26.89
C LYS A 445 11.88 -7.74 -26.65
N GLY A 446 11.33 -8.41 -25.62
CA GLY A 446 11.47 -9.83 -25.24
C GLY A 446 11.62 -10.14 -23.76
N ASP A 447 11.42 -9.13 -22.92
CA ASP A 447 11.19 -9.33 -21.50
C ASP A 447 9.76 -9.82 -21.20
N SER A 448 8.90 -10.08 -22.19
CA SER A 448 7.57 -10.70 -21.97
C SER A 448 7.73 -12.04 -21.26
N GLY A 449 6.99 -12.24 -20.18
CA GLY A 449 7.14 -13.33 -19.21
C GLY A 449 8.05 -13.00 -18.01
N SER A 450 8.87 -11.95 -18.04
CA SER A 450 9.74 -11.56 -16.91
C SER A 450 8.92 -11.26 -15.66
N LEU A 451 9.39 -11.77 -14.53
CA LEU A 451 8.71 -11.65 -13.25
C LEU A 451 8.98 -10.29 -12.58
N VAL A 452 7.93 -9.75 -11.98
CA VAL A 452 7.86 -8.43 -11.33
C VAL A 452 7.71 -8.59 -9.82
N ILE A 453 8.57 -7.94 -9.05
CA ILE A 453 8.66 -8.09 -7.59
C ILE A 453 8.54 -6.73 -6.91
N ASP A 454 7.84 -6.70 -5.77
CA ASP A 454 7.93 -5.62 -4.79
C ASP A 454 9.36 -5.55 -4.22
N ASP A 455 10.06 -4.44 -4.41
CA ASP A 455 11.44 -4.29 -3.94
C ASP A 455 11.54 -4.28 -2.40
N THR A 456 10.47 -3.85 -1.72
CA THR A 456 10.42 -3.69 -0.26
C THR A 456 10.07 -4.99 0.45
N SER A 457 9.05 -5.71 -0.05
CA SER A 457 8.58 -6.95 0.59
C SER A 457 9.16 -8.22 -0.02
N ASN A 458 9.73 -8.12 -1.23
CA ASN A 458 10.19 -9.23 -2.07
C ASN A 458 9.08 -10.25 -2.43
N GLU A 459 7.82 -9.79 -2.44
CA GLU A 459 6.65 -10.54 -2.89
C GLU A 459 6.45 -10.39 -4.40
N VAL A 460 5.99 -11.46 -5.06
CA VAL A 460 5.78 -11.46 -6.51
C VAL A 460 4.43 -10.84 -6.87
N LEU A 461 4.48 -9.85 -7.77
CA LEU A 461 3.34 -9.05 -8.20
C LEU A 461 2.74 -9.55 -9.53
N GLY A 462 3.56 -10.06 -10.45
CA GLY A 462 3.12 -10.43 -11.78
C GLY A 462 4.22 -10.85 -12.76
N ILE A 463 3.83 -10.98 -14.04
CA ILE A 463 4.75 -11.12 -15.17
C ILE A 463 4.49 -10.05 -16.22
N VAL A 464 5.54 -9.54 -16.84
CA VAL A 464 5.49 -8.59 -17.96
C VAL A 464 4.79 -9.22 -19.17
N VAL A 465 3.95 -8.49 -19.89
CA VAL A 465 3.33 -8.95 -21.15
C VAL A 465 3.80 -8.13 -22.35
N GLY A 466 4.02 -6.82 -22.18
CA GLY A 466 4.48 -5.93 -23.25
C GLY A 466 4.79 -4.52 -22.75
N ALA A 467 5.11 -3.61 -23.67
CA ALA A 467 5.42 -2.21 -23.35
C ALA A 467 5.13 -1.27 -24.52
N ASP A 468 5.16 0.03 -24.24
CA ASP A 468 5.12 1.13 -25.22
C ASP A 468 6.30 2.10 -25.04
N LEU A 469 6.17 3.37 -25.47
CA LEU A 469 7.24 4.38 -25.37
C LEU A 469 7.42 4.95 -23.95
N ALA A 470 6.45 4.73 -23.05
CA ALA A 470 6.38 5.30 -21.71
C ALA A 470 6.26 4.24 -20.61
N PHE A 471 5.64 3.09 -20.88
CA PHE A 471 5.19 2.14 -19.86
C PHE A 471 5.49 0.68 -20.19
N THR A 472 5.72 -0.10 -19.15
CA THR A 472 5.71 -1.57 -19.15
C THR A 472 4.40 -2.06 -18.55
N TYR A 473 3.79 -3.07 -19.15
CA TYR A 473 2.52 -3.66 -18.71
C TYR A 473 2.71 -5.09 -18.22
N ALA A 474 2.06 -5.45 -17.11
CA ALA A 474 2.19 -6.75 -16.48
C ALA A 474 0.84 -7.37 -16.07
N LEU A 475 0.73 -8.69 -16.14
CA LEU A 475 -0.38 -9.49 -15.62
C LEU A 475 -0.17 -9.79 -14.15
N LYS A 476 -1.21 -9.59 -13.33
CA LYS A 476 -1.19 -9.84 -11.89
C LYS A 476 -0.97 -11.33 -11.60
N MET A 477 -0.01 -11.67 -10.74
CA MET A 477 0.30 -13.07 -10.44
C MET A 477 -0.91 -13.79 -9.82
N THR A 478 -1.69 -13.09 -8.98
CA THR A 478 -2.95 -13.62 -8.42
C THR A 478 -3.97 -14.03 -9.48
N THR A 479 -3.95 -13.40 -10.66
CA THR A 479 -4.80 -13.77 -11.80
C THR A 479 -4.26 -15.05 -12.46
N ILE A 480 -2.94 -15.15 -12.65
CA ILE A 480 -2.26 -16.34 -13.20
C ILE A 480 -2.50 -17.58 -12.33
N GLU A 481 -2.26 -17.46 -11.03
CA GLU A 481 -2.48 -18.53 -10.06
C GLU A 481 -3.93 -19.06 -10.08
N LYS A 482 -4.91 -18.16 -10.18
CA LYS A 482 -6.34 -18.49 -10.21
C LYS A 482 -6.71 -19.28 -11.46
N TYR A 483 -6.20 -18.87 -12.62
CA TYR A 483 -6.59 -19.41 -13.91
C TYR A 483 -5.82 -20.69 -14.30
N LEU A 484 -4.56 -20.83 -13.90
CA LEU A 484 -3.74 -22.03 -14.17
C LEU A 484 -3.66 -23.01 -12.98
N ASN A 485 -4.28 -22.65 -11.84
CA ASN A 485 -4.21 -23.38 -10.57
C ASN A 485 -2.76 -23.67 -10.13
N VAL A 486 -1.93 -22.62 -10.05
CA VAL A 486 -0.49 -22.73 -9.73
C VAL A 486 -0.08 -21.87 -8.53
N GLU A 487 1.07 -22.21 -7.95
CA GLU A 487 1.82 -21.44 -6.94
C GLU A 487 3.31 -21.40 -7.30
N LEU A 488 4.00 -20.32 -6.92
CA LEU A 488 5.46 -20.24 -7.00
C LEU A 488 6.12 -21.11 -5.92
N ILE A 489 7.34 -21.55 -6.19
CA ILE A 489 8.18 -22.41 -5.33
C ILE A 489 9.35 -21.60 -4.76
#